data_AF-A0AA45W7I0-F1
#
_entry.id   AF-A0AA45W7I0-F1
#
_cell.length_a   1.000
_cell.length_b   1.000
_cell.length_c   1.000
_cell.angle_alpha   90.00
_cell.angle_beta   90.00
_cell.angle_gamma   90.00
#
_symmetry.space_group_name_H-M   'P 1'
#
loop_
_entity.id
_entity.type
_entity.pdbx_description
1 polymer ?
#
loop_
_entity_poly.entity_id
_entity_poly.type
_entity_poly.pdbx_seq_one_letter_code
_entity_poly.pdbx_strand_id
1 'polypeptide(L)'
;MRRVVYLVLVLCLVAGTAFVFHSPPHWLREALLTEPAYRADRLFQREDPNYDPDIHKLAQKIEWGDKIALDDVAWLGERIDQRHGKDITLLFHALSAGNIAAVDALLAAGADTSIPDKVSGSDRNFVYYLTLSGGDILDQPGINRVIASYLEHGGNPNGTGGLDENGKLLHGLRVVLPEGIALSKNYEGLRMVLAAGADPWLPVVDKSSGEYSGNAVDALARAQAFALLDELIESGYFDNRSQLELEHFLTALGGYAQRRDDASREIKRIAMRVLKRNPHYIETATHDVRTPRIFKDHWSDPEPGEIPWDEIRSDRVK
;
A
#
# COMPACT_ATOMS: atom_id res chain seq x y z
N MET A 1 31.99 42.33 31.80
CA MET A 1 32.42 40.95 31.50
C MET A 1 31.29 39.93 31.59
N ARG A 2 30.62 39.74 32.73
CA ARG A 2 29.51 38.75 32.88
C ARG A 2 28.36 38.89 31.85
N ARG A 3 27.98 40.12 31.48
CA ARG A 3 26.93 40.36 30.46
C ARG A 3 27.34 39.97 29.04
N VAL A 4 28.62 40.07 28.71
CA VAL A 4 29.15 39.68 27.38
C VAL A 4 29.22 38.16 27.26
N VAL A 5 29.63 37.48 28.33
CA VAL A 5 29.65 36.00 28.38
C VAL A 5 28.24 35.41 28.27
N TYR A 6 27.25 36.03 28.91
CA TYR A 6 25.86 35.61 28.80
C TYR A 6 25.28 35.79 27.39
N LEU A 7 25.61 36.91 26.73
CA LEU A 7 25.15 37.18 25.37
C LEU A 7 25.73 36.18 24.36
N VAL A 8 27.02 35.83 24.51
CA VAL A 8 27.69 34.83 23.66
C VAL A 8 27.10 33.44 23.86
N LEU A 9 26.85 33.03 25.11
CA LEU A 9 26.23 31.73 25.40
C LEU A 9 24.80 31.61 24.84
N VAL A 10 24.00 32.67 24.95
CA VAL A 10 22.63 32.68 24.39
C VAL A 10 22.67 32.63 22.85
N LEU A 11 23.59 33.36 22.21
CA LEU A 11 23.77 33.28 20.75
C LEU A 11 24.23 31.89 20.29
N CYS A 12 25.14 31.24 21.02
CA CYS A 12 25.55 29.87 20.72
C CYS A 12 24.42 28.85 20.93
N LEU A 13 23.57 29.03 21.94
CA LEU A 13 22.39 28.19 22.18
C LEU A 13 21.32 28.36 21.11
N VAL A 14 21.04 29.60 20.69
CA VAL A 14 20.06 29.89 19.61
C VAL A 14 20.58 29.42 18.25
N ALA A 15 21.87 29.58 17.98
CA ALA A 15 22.49 29.02 16.77
C ALA A 15 22.48 27.49 16.79
N GLY A 16 22.76 26.88 17.95
CA GLY A 16 22.71 25.43 18.13
C GLY A 16 21.31 24.83 17.98
N THR A 17 20.27 25.49 18.51
CA THR A 17 18.88 25.04 18.34
C THR A 17 18.39 25.26 16.91
N ALA A 18 18.75 26.37 16.26
CA ALA A 18 18.47 26.55 14.83
C ALA A 18 19.14 25.46 13.96
N PHE A 19 20.36 25.03 14.33
CA PHE A 19 21.11 23.97 13.65
C PHE A 19 20.51 22.57 13.83
N VAL A 20 19.83 22.31 14.94
CA VAL A 20 19.14 21.03 15.19
C VAL A 20 17.82 20.94 14.43
N PHE A 21 17.14 22.06 14.17
CA PHE A 21 15.83 22.08 13.51
C PHE A 21 15.86 22.43 12.03
N HIS A 22 16.95 23.00 11.51
CA HIS A 22 17.10 23.29 10.09
C HIS A 22 18.31 22.55 9.56
N SER A 23 18.08 21.56 8.68
CA SER A 23 19.16 20.92 7.95
C SER A 23 20.03 22.01 7.30
N PRO A 24 21.36 21.98 7.51
CA PRO A 24 22.24 23.00 6.95
C PRO A 24 22.07 23.10 5.43
N PRO A 25 22.17 24.31 4.85
CA PRO A 25 22.12 24.49 3.40
C PRO A 25 23.10 23.56 2.68
N HIS A 26 22.73 23.04 1.51
CA HIS A 26 23.51 22.03 0.76
C HIS A 26 25.00 22.39 0.61
N TRP A 27 25.34 23.67 0.36
CA TRP A 27 26.73 24.13 0.22
C TRP A 27 27.55 24.02 1.52
N LEU A 28 26.91 24.06 2.69
CA LEU A 28 27.56 23.91 4.00
C LEU A 28 27.79 22.42 4.34
N ARG A 29 26.91 21.53 3.87
CA ARG A 29 27.09 20.06 3.98
C ARG A 29 28.22 19.56 3.08
N GLU A 30 28.27 20.01 1.82
CA GLU A 30 29.38 19.73 0.89
C GLU A 30 30.74 20.11 1.48
N ALA A 31 30.79 21.19 2.26
CA ALA A 31 32.03 21.69 2.87
C ALA A 31 32.44 20.98 4.18
N LEU A 32 31.52 20.34 4.91
CA LEU A 32 31.76 19.89 6.28
C LEU A 32 31.58 18.38 6.52
N LEU A 33 30.81 17.67 5.70
CA LEU A 33 30.47 16.25 5.91
C LEU A 33 30.24 15.58 4.56
N THR A 34 31.30 15.19 3.84
CA THR A 34 31.14 14.28 2.70
C THR A 34 31.03 12.86 3.22
N GLU A 35 29.87 12.50 3.78
CA GLU A 35 29.44 11.11 3.62
C GLU A 35 29.14 10.94 2.12
N PRO A 36 29.90 10.09 1.41
CA PRO A 36 29.68 9.89 -0.02
C PRO A 36 28.25 9.41 -0.25
N ALA A 37 27.59 9.93 -1.29
CA ALA A 37 26.28 9.45 -1.73
C ALA A 37 26.47 8.08 -2.41
N TYR A 38 26.78 7.07 -1.61
CA TYR A 38 27.33 5.81 -2.08
C TYR A 38 26.42 5.10 -3.07
N ARG A 39 25.09 5.23 -2.95
CA ARG A 39 24.18 4.63 -3.95
C ARG A 39 24.16 5.45 -5.23
N ALA A 40 24.06 6.76 -5.16
CA ALA A 40 24.03 7.66 -6.31
C ALA A 40 25.35 7.54 -7.09
N ASP A 41 26.48 7.60 -6.40
CA ASP A 41 27.82 7.47 -6.99
C ASP A 41 28.05 6.13 -7.66
N ARG A 42 27.38 5.07 -7.18
CA ARG A 42 27.44 3.72 -7.77
C ARG A 42 26.44 3.52 -8.91
N LEU A 43 25.27 4.16 -8.85
CA LEU A 43 24.16 3.90 -9.76
C LEU A 43 24.07 4.94 -10.90
N PHE A 44 24.67 6.11 -10.74
CA PHE A 44 24.65 7.22 -11.70
C PHE A 44 26.10 7.62 -12.04
N GLN A 45 26.94 6.61 -12.27
CA GLN A 45 28.37 6.76 -12.47
C GLN A 45 28.73 7.16 -13.91
N ARG A 46 29.94 7.71 -14.11
CA ARG A 46 30.41 8.22 -15.42
C ARG A 46 30.51 7.15 -16.50
N GLU A 47 30.66 5.90 -16.11
CA GLU A 47 30.76 4.75 -17.01
C GLU A 47 29.40 4.27 -17.52
N ASP A 48 28.30 4.81 -16.99
CA ASP A 48 26.96 4.58 -17.51
C ASP A 48 26.81 5.23 -18.90
N PRO A 49 26.36 4.50 -19.95
CA PRO A 49 26.10 5.09 -21.26
C PRO A 49 25.07 6.24 -21.22
N ASN A 50 24.23 6.29 -20.18
CA ASN A 50 23.23 7.31 -19.93
C ASN A 50 23.71 8.37 -18.91
N TYR A 51 25.01 8.43 -18.60
CA TYR A 51 25.53 9.37 -17.63
C TYR A 51 25.22 10.82 -18.00
N ASP A 52 24.73 11.56 -17.02
CA ASP A 52 24.54 13.00 -17.08
C ASP A 52 24.94 13.58 -15.71
N PRO A 53 25.86 14.57 -15.69
CA PRO A 53 26.35 15.15 -14.43
C PRO A 53 25.24 15.85 -13.62
N ASP A 54 24.23 16.43 -14.27
CA ASP A 54 23.12 17.10 -13.59
C ASP A 54 22.16 16.07 -12.98
N ILE A 55 21.89 14.96 -13.68
CA ILE A 55 21.12 13.84 -13.11
C ILE A 55 21.87 13.19 -11.95
N HIS A 56 23.18 12.99 -12.08
CA HIS A 56 24.00 12.44 -10.99
C HIS A 56 23.93 13.34 -9.76
N LYS A 57 24.09 14.66 -9.93
CA LYS A 57 23.95 15.63 -8.83
C LYS A 57 22.56 15.62 -8.20
N LEU A 58 21.51 15.50 -9.01
CA LEU A 58 20.14 15.32 -8.52
C LEU A 58 20.00 14.03 -7.70
N ALA A 59 20.54 12.91 -8.18
CA ALA A 59 20.51 11.63 -7.47
C ALA A 59 21.23 11.68 -6.11
N GLN A 60 22.33 12.43 -6.00
CA GLN A 60 23.02 12.66 -4.73
C GLN A 60 22.15 13.46 -3.76
N LYS A 61 21.54 14.57 -4.22
CA LYS A 61 20.58 15.35 -3.42
C LYS A 61 19.43 14.48 -2.89
N ILE A 62 18.89 13.62 -3.76
CA ILE A 62 17.83 12.67 -3.38
C ILE A 62 18.30 11.75 -2.25
N GLU A 63 19.49 11.15 -2.37
CA GLU A 63 20.05 10.23 -1.36
C GLU A 63 20.34 10.91 -0.03
N TRP A 64 20.78 12.17 -0.04
CA TRP A 64 21.02 12.95 1.18
C TRP A 64 19.75 13.45 1.87
N GLY A 65 18.59 13.17 1.28
CA GLY A 65 17.29 13.61 1.81
C GLY A 65 17.01 15.09 1.59
N ASP A 66 17.67 15.73 0.63
CA ASP A 66 17.38 17.12 0.30
C ASP A 66 15.94 17.24 -0.21
N LYS A 67 15.28 18.34 0.12
CA LYS A 67 13.94 18.63 -0.38
C LYS A 67 14.04 18.94 -1.88
N ILE A 68 13.41 18.10 -2.69
CA ILE A 68 13.28 18.27 -4.13
C ILE A 68 11.85 18.77 -4.42
N ALA A 69 11.72 19.75 -5.32
CA ALA A 69 10.46 20.26 -5.82
C ALA A 69 10.32 20.01 -7.33
N LEU A 70 9.11 20.23 -7.88
CA LEU A 70 8.84 20.05 -9.31
C LEU A 70 9.83 20.80 -10.20
N ASP A 71 10.13 22.07 -9.89
CA ASP A 71 11.06 22.88 -10.69
C ASP A 71 12.50 22.30 -10.72
N ASP A 72 12.90 21.53 -9.70
CA ASP A 72 14.21 20.87 -9.65
C ASP A 72 14.30 19.68 -10.62
N VAL A 73 13.16 19.16 -11.09
CA VAL A 73 13.08 17.95 -11.94
C VAL A 73 12.35 18.19 -13.27
N ALA A 74 11.67 19.32 -13.44
CA ALA A 74 10.89 19.65 -14.63
C ALA A 74 11.72 19.66 -15.93
N TRP A 75 13.02 19.97 -15.82
CA TRP A 75 13.95 19.97 -16.95
C TRP A 75 14.23 18.57 -17.51
N LEU A 76 13.89 17.50 -16.78
CA LEU A 76 14.07 16.12 -17.26
C LEU A 76 13.22 15.83 -18.49
N GLY A 77 11.99 16.36 -18.56
CA GLY A 77 11.07 16.14 -19.68
C GLY A 77 10.94 14.65 -20.02
N GLU A 78 11.21 14.29 -21.28
CA GLU A 78 11.18 12.89 -21.76
C GLU A 78 12.22 11.97 -21.08
N ARG A 79 13.17 12.52 -20.33
CA ARG A 79 14.21 11.76 -19.61
C ARG A 79 13.81 11.38 -18.18
N ILE A 80 12.62 11.76 -17.72
CA ILE A 80 12.14 11.49 -16.35
C ILE A 80 12.22 10.00 -15.97
N ASP A 81 12.00 9.13 -16.96
CA ASP A 81 12.03 7.67 -16.82
C ASP A 81 13.31 7.03 -17.37
N GLN A 82 14.35 7.83 -17.65
CA GLN A 82 15.64 7.32 -18.11
C GLN A 82 16.21 6.36 -17.05
N ARG A 83 16.70 5.20 -17.53
CA ARG A 83 17.33 4.19 -16.68
C ARG A 83 18.83 4.44 -16.55
N HIS A 84 19.33 4.23 -15.34
CA HIS A 84 20.72 4.41 -14.96
C HIS A 84 21.25 3.17 -14.22
N GLY A 85 22.57 2.98 -14.24
CA GLY A 85 23.29 1.97 -13.47
C GLY A 85 22.64 0.60 -13.58
N LYS A 86 22.16 0.06 -12.45
CA LYS A 86 21.47 -1.24 -12.38
C LYS A 86 20.01 -1.15 -12.87
N ASP A 87 19.80 -0.53 -14.02
CA ASP A 87 18.50 -0.28 -14.63
C ASP A 87 17.51 0.49 -13.74
N ILE A 88 17.97 1.35 -12.84
CA ILE A 88 17.12 2.10 -11.91
C ILE A 88 16.66 3.43 -12.53
N THR A 89 15.42 3.83 -12.27
CA THR A 89 14.94 5.20 -12.59
C THR A 89 15.12 6.11 -11.37
N LEU A 90 15.06 7.44 -11.56
CA LEU A 90 15.11 8.38 -10.44
C LEU A 90 13.98 8.14 -9.43
N LEU A 91 12.79 7.72 -9.88
CA LEU A 91 11.65 7.41 -9.02
C LEU A 91 11.95 6.27 -8.04
N PHE A 92 12.54 5.17 -8.52
CA PHE A 92 12.95 4.06 -7.65
C PHE A 92 14.14 4.41 -6.77
N HIS A 93 15.06 5.26 -7.25
CA HIS A 93 16.16 5.77 -6.41
C HIS A 93 15.60 6.59 -5.25
N ALA A 94 14.66 7.50 -5.51
CA ALA A 94 13.97 8.31 -4.50
C ALA A 94 13.21 7.47 -3.47
N LEU A 95 12.45 6.46 -3.92
CA LEU A 95 11.82 5.49 -3.04
C LEU A 95 12.83 4.77 -2.15
N SER A 96 13.94 4.29 -2.72
CA SER A 96 14.98 3.58 -1.97
C SER A 96 15.72 4.47 -0.97
N ALA A 97 15.75 5.77 -1.20
CA ALA A 97 16.31 6.77 -0.29
C ALA A 97 15.32 7.20 0.79
N GLY A 98 14.04 6.82 0.70
CA GLY A 98 12.99 7.32 1.58
C GLY A 98 12.69 8.81 1.39
N ASN A 99 13.13 9.40 0.27
CA ASN A 99 12.96 10.82 0.00
C ASN A 99 11.58 11.07 -0.62
N ILE A 100 10.57 11.18 0.24
CA ILE A 100 9.17 11.36 -0.15
C ILE A 100 8.96 12.65 -0.97
N ALA A 101 9.71 13.72 -0.67
CA ALA A 101 9.63 14.97 -1.44
C ALA A 101 10.12 14.78 -2.88
N ALA A 102 11.19 14.01 -3.07
CA ALA A 102 11.64 13.65 -4.41
C ALA A 102 10.67 12.72 -5.13
N VAL A 103 10.07 11.75 -4.43
CA VAL A 103 9.01 10.91 -5.02
C VAL A 103 7.86 11.79 -5.52
N ASP A 104 7.38 12.71 -4.69
CA ASP A 104 6.30 13.63 -5.04
C ASP A 104 6.63 14.52 -6.23
N ALA A 105 7.82 15.14 -6.24
CA ALA A 105 8.27 15.97 -7.35
C ALA A 105 8.38 15.18 -8.67
N LEU A 106 8.88 13.94 -8.62
CA LEU A 106 9.01 13.08 -9.80
C LEU A 106 7.64 12.62 -10.33
N LEU A 107 6.70 12.29 -9.45
CA LEU A 107 5.32 11.97 -9.83
C LEU A 107 4.62 13.19 -10.45
N ALA A 108 4.77 14.38 -9.85
CA ALA A 108 4.26 15.63 -10.39
C ALA A 108 4.85 15.97 -11.77
N ALA A 109 6.09 15.56 -12.04
CA ALA A 109 6.76 15.70 -13.33
C ALA A 109 6.33 14.63 -14.36
N GLY A 110 5.50 13.67 -13.97
CA GLY A 110 4.97 12.63 -14.85
C GLY A 110 5.79 11.35 -14.93
N ALA A 111 6.59 11.03 -13.91
CA ALA A 111 7.32 9.75 -13.84
C ALA A 111 6.36 8.55 -13.92
N ASP A 112 6.66 7.58 -14.79
CA ASP A 112 5.78 6.44 -15.06
C ASP A 112 5.87 5.37 -13.96
N THR A 113 4.78 5.23 -13.22
CA THR A 113 4.64 4.26 -12.11
C THR A 113 4.47 2.81 -12.55
N SER A 114 4.23 2.58 -13.85
CA SER A 114 4.07 1.24 -14.43
C SER A 114 5.40 0.57 -14.77
N ILE A 115 6.48 1.36 -14.89
CA ILE A 115 7.82 0.89 -15.22
C ILE A 115 8.34 -0.03 -14.09
N PRO A 116 8.87 -1.23 -14.41
CA PRO A 116 9.46 -2.11 -13.39
C PRO A 116 10.75 -1.55 -12.79
N ASP A 117 11.00 -1.89 -11.52
CA ASP A 117 12.21 -1.47 -10.78
C ASP A 117 13.51 -1.91 -11.44
N LYS A 118 13.47 -2.98 -12.24
CA LYS A 118 14.59 -3.52 -13.04
C LYS A 118 14.07 -4.14 -14.34
N VAL A 119 14.88 -4.09 -15.40
CA VAL A 119 14.51 -4.67 -16.71
C VAL A 119 14.52 -6.20 -16.68
N SER A 120 15.47 -6.81 -15.98
CA SER A 120 15.63 -8.28 -15.99
C SER A 120 14.87 -8.95 -14.84
N GLY A 121 13.79 -9.67 -15.21
CA GLY A 121 13.13 -10.67 -14.36
C GLY A 121 12.45 -10.16 -13.09
N SER A 122 12.20 -8.85 -12.97
CA SER A 122 11.46 -8.29 -11.84
C SER A 122 10.05 -7.89 -12.27
N ASP A 123 9.09 -8.36 -11.50
CA ASP A 123 7.68 -8.08 -11.72
C ASP A 123 7.16 -6.90 -10.88
N ARG A 124 8.06 -6.16 -10.25
CA ARG A 124 7.77 -5.14 -9.24
C ARG A 124 7.85 -3.75 -9.87
N ASN A 125 6.75 -3.02 -9.87
CA ASN A 125 6.68 -1.62 -10.27
C ASN A 125 6.50 -0.72 -9.03
N PHE A 126 6.26 0.57 -9.24
CA PHE A 126 6.09 1.52 -8.13
C PHE A 126 4.98 1.10 -7.16
N VAL A 127 3.84 0.63 -7.69
CA VAL A 127 2.67 0.21 -6.90
C VAL A 127 2.99 -0.98 -5.97
N TYR A 128 3.86 -1.91 -6.38
CA TYR A 128 4.32 -2.99 -5.51
C TYR A 128 4.95 -2.48 -4.20
N TYR A 129 5.68 -1.38 -4.24
CA TYR A 129 6.33 -0.85 -3.04
C TYR A 129 5.32 -0.23 -2.06
N LEU A 130 4.14 0.18 -2.55
CA LEU A 130 3.06 0.71 -1.71
C LEU A 130 2.36 -0.39 -0.90
N THR A 131 2.53 -1.67 -1.28
CA THR A 131 1.93 -2.82 -0.57
C THR A 131 2.85 -3.40 0.50
N LEU A 132 4.05 -2.86 0.70
CA LEU A 132 4.98 -3.38 1.69
C LEU A 132 4.52 -3.01 3.11
N SER A 133 4.92 -3.81 4.10
CA SER A 133 4.58 -3.57 5.51
C SER A 133 5.33 -2.40 6.16
N GLY A 134 6.18 -1.72 5.40
CA GLY A 134 7.16 -0.75 5.90
C GLY A 134 8.50 -1.39 6.30
N GLY A 135 9.47 -0.53 6.63
CA GLY A 135 10.81 -0.91 7.08
C GLY A 135 11.64 0.32 7.43
N ASP A 136 12.96 0.14 7.56
CA ASP A 136 13.86 1.20 8.05
C ASP A 136 13.93 2.44 7.14
N ILE A 137 13.65 2.27 5.84
CA ILE A 137 13.69 3.35 4.85
C ILE A 137 12.35 4.10 4.76
N LEU A 138 11.24 3.35 4.76
CA LEU A 138 9.88 3.88 4.73
C LEU A 138 9.07 3.06 5.72
N ASP A 139 8.74 3.66 6.85
CA ASP A 139 7.76 3.10 7.78
C ASP A 139 6.34 3.20 7.21
N GLN A 140 5.34 2.67 7.92
CA GLN A 140 3.95 2.73 7.44
C GLN A 140 3.45 4.18 7.24
N PRO A 141 3.70 5.15 8.14
CA PRO A 141 3.40 6.56 7.88
C PRO A 141 4.09 7.09 6.62
N GLY A 142 5.35 6.73 6.38
CA GLY A 142 6.08 7.06 5.16
C GLY A 142 5.41 6.50 3.91
N ILE A 143 5.02 5.22 3.93
CA ILE A 143 4.25 4.59 2.84
C ILE A 143 2.92 5.31 2.62
N ASN A 144 2.20 5.69 3.68
CA ASN A 144 0.94 6.43 3.55
C ASN A 144 1.14 7.78 2.87
N ARG A 145 2.23 8.49 3.17
CA ARG A 145 2.57 9.74 2.48
C ARG A 145 2.91 9.51 1.01
N VAL A 146 3.57 8.40 0.67
CA VAL A 146 3.81 8.02 -0.73
C VAL A 146 2.50 7.64 -1.44
N ILE A 147 1.58 6.93 -0.78
CA ILE A 147 0.23 6.64 -1.31
C ILE A 147 -0.53 7.93 -1.56
N ALA A 148 -0.49 8.90 -0.63
CA ALA A 148 -1.12 10.21 -0.83
C ALA A 148 -0.62 10.89 -2.11
N SER A 149 0.70 10.97 -2.28
CA SER A 149 1.33 11.57 -3.46
C SER A 149 0.98 10.80 -4.74
N TYR A 150 1.00 9.47 -4.70
CA TYR A 150 0.57 8.64 -5.83
C TYR A 150 -0.84 8.96 -6.29
N LEU A 151 -1.80 9.05 -5.36
CA LEU A 151 -3.20 9.35 -5.65
C LEU A 151 -3.37 10.81 -6.12
N GLU A 152 -2.67 11.76 -5.50
CA GLU A 152 -2.68 13.18 -5.85
C GLU A 152 -2.27 13.43 -7.31
N HIS A 153 -1.29 12.67 -7.79
CA HIS A 153 -0.77 12.78 -9.17
C HIS A 153 -1.44 11.79 -10.15
N GLY A 154 -2.68 11.38 -9.87
CA GLY A 154 -3.51 10.61 -10.80
C GLY A 154 -3.24 9.10 -10.81
N GLY A 155 -2.55 8.58 -9.79
CA GLY A 155 -2.37 7.15 -9.59
C GLY A 155 -3.70 6.41 -9.48
N ASN A 156 -3.79 5.25 -10.13
CA ASN A 156 -4.97 4.39 -10.06
C ASN A 156 -5.10 3.78 -8.66
N PRO A 157 -6.20 4.03 -7.91
CA PRO A 157 -6.38 3.50 -6.55
C PRO A 157 -6.48 1.96 -6.50
N ASN A 158 -6.75 1.31 -7.64
CA ASN A 158 -6.71 -0.15 -7.78
C ASN A 158 -5.32 -0.70 -8.11
N GLY A 159 -4.34 0.18 -8.36
CA GLY A 159 -2.98 -0.17 -8.74
C GLY A 159 -2.82 -0.50 -10.22
N THR A 160 -2.02 -1.51 -10.52
CA THR A 160 -1.74 -1.97 -11.90
C THR A 160 -2.50 -3.25 -12.27
N GLY A 161 -3.17 -3.86 -11.29
CA GLY A 161 -4.09 -4.99 -11.46
C GLY A 161 -5.51 -4.60 -11.83
N GLY A 162 -6.34 -5.60 -12.12
CA GLY A 162 -7.78 -5.44 -12.26
C GLY A 162 -8.39 -6.06 -13.52
N LEU A 163 -9.46 -5.44 -13.99
CA LEU A 163 -10.22 -5.84 -15.18
C LEU A 163 -10.06 -4.78 -16.28
N ASP A 164 -10.12 -5.21 -17.54
CA ASP A 164 -10.19 -4.32 -18.69
C ASP A 164 -11.61 -3.78 -18.87
N GLU A 165 -11.83 -2.96 -19.90
CA GLU A 165 -13.13 -2.37 -20.23
C GLU A 165 -14.25 -3.40 -20.47
N ASN A 166 -13.89 -4.66 -20.75
CA ASN A 166 -14.81 -5.76 -20.97
C ASN A 166 -14.97 -6.65 -19.72
N GLY A 167 -14.43 -6.23 -18.57
CA GLY A 167 -14.46 -7.01 -17.34
C GLY A 167 -13.52 -8.22 -17.37
N LYS A 168 -12.61 -8.32 -18.33
CA LYS A 168 -11.64 -9.41 -18.39
C LYS A 168 -10.41 -9.05 -17.57
N LEU A 169 -9.87 -10.03 -16.87
CA LEU A 169 -8.60 -9.86 -16.17
C LEU A 169 -7.52 -9.34 -17.11
N LEU A 170 -6.99 -8.21 -16.69
CA LEU A 170 -5.90 -7.52 -17.31
C LEU A 170 -4.66 -8.45 -17.15
N HIS A 171 -3.88 -8.73 -18.21
CA HIS A 171 -2.70 -9.64 -18.16
C HIS A 171 -1.37 -8.86 -18.02
N GLY A 172 -0.40 -9.32 -17.21
CA GLY A 172 0.93 -8.67 -17.07
C GLY A 172 1.42 -8.44 -15.62
N LEU A 173 2.30 -7.46 -15.42
CA LEU A 173 2.79 -7.03 -14.09
C LEU A 173 1.70 -6.30 -13.33
N ARG A 174 1.06 -7.00 -12.39
CA ARG A 174 -0.18 -6.52 -11.78
C ARG A 174 -0.16 -6.64 -10.29
N VAL A 175 -0.33 -5.49 -9.65
CA VAL A 175 -0.52 -5.33 -8.22
C VAL A 175 -1.93 -4.78 -8.02
N VAL A 176 -2.76 -5.55 -7.33
CA VAL A 176 -4.06 -5.07 -6.83
C VAL A 176 -3.78 -4.36 -5.51
N LEU A 177 -3.72 -3.02 -5.59
CA LEU A 177 -3.23 -2.20 -4.50
C LEU A 177 -4.03 -2.38 -3.18
N PRO A 178 -5.37 -2.44 -3.19
CA PRO A 178 -6.15 -2.65 -1.96
C PRO A 178 -5.83 -3.97 -1.25
N GLU A 179 -5.63 -5.05 -2.00
CA GLU A 179 -5.33 -6.37 -1.45
C GLU A 179 -3.95 -6.41 -0.79
N GLY A 180 -2.93 -5.89 -1.49
CA GLY A 180 -1.58 -5.84 -0.95
C GLY A 180 -1.48 -4.97 0.31
N ILE A 181 -2.16 -3.81 0.35
CA ILE A 181 -2.23 -2.94 1.54
C ILE A 181 -2.96 -3.64 2.70
N ALA A 182 -4.05 -4.37 2.41
CA ALA A 182 -4.77 -5.14 3.42
C ALA A 182 -3.89 -6.24 4.03
N LEU A 183 -3.14 -6.98 3.20
CA LEU A 183 -2.21 -8.03 3.64
C LEU A 183 -1.07 -7.49 4.51
N SER A 184 -0.59 -6.29 4.20
CA SER A 184 0.45 -5.62 5.00
C SER A 184 -0.07 -4.98 6.30
N LYS A 185 -1.40 -5.08 6.53
CA LYS A 185 -2.13 -4.49 7.67
C LYS A 185 -2.01 -2.97 7.75
N ASN A 186 -1.75 -2.31 6.62
CA ASN A 186 -1.75 -0.86 6.55
C ASN A 186 -3.17 -0.33 6.35
N TYR A 187 -3.99 -0.40 7.40
CA TYR A 187 -5.41 -0.05 7.34
C TYR A 187 -5.67 1.45 7.08
N GLU A 188 -4.73 2.32 7.44
CA GLU A 188 -4.81 3.74 7.08
C GLU A 188 -4.63 3.91 5.57
N GLY A 189 -3.58 3.32 4.98
CA GLY A 189 -3.39 3.30 3.53
C GLY A 189 -4.58 2.68 2.79
N LEU A 190 -5.22 1.66 3.36
CA LEU A 190 -6.40 1.04 2.75
C LEU A 190 -7.57 2.01 2.70
N ARG A 191 -7.83 2.75 3.80
CA ARG A 191 -8.86 3.80 3.81
C ARG A 191 -8.56 4.90 2.80
N MET A 192 -7.30 5.26 2.58
CA MET A 192 -6.91 6.26 1.59
C MET A 192 -7.26 5.83 0.17
N VAL A 193 -6.91 4.60 -0.22
CA VAL A 193 -7.22 4.12 -1.58
C VAL A 193 -8.72 3.88 -1.77
N LEU A 194 -9.44 3.44 -0.73
CA LEU A 194 -10.91 3.33 -0.76
C LEU A 194 -11.59 4.70 -0.92
N ALA A 195 -11.11 5.72 -0.21
CA ALA A 195 -11.60 7.09 -0.36
C ALA A 195 -11.34 7.65 -1.77
N ALA A 196 -10.30 7.17 -2.45
CA ALA A 196 -10.01 7.48 -3.84
C ALA A 196 -10.79 6.62 -4.85
N GLY A 197 -11.65 5.71 -4.40
CA GLY A 197 -12.51 4.88 -5.26
C GLY A 197 -11.94 3.53 -5.63
N ALA A 198 -10.99 2.99 -4.86
CA ALA A 198 -10.56 1.61 -5.02
C ALA A 198 -11.72 0.62 -4.78
N ASP A 199 -11.69 -0.50 -5.50
CA ASP A 199 -12.60 -1.62 -5.29
C ASP A 199 -11.94 -2.66 -4.37
N PRO A 200 -12.41 -2.84 -3.12
CA PRO A 200 -11.85 -3.85 -2.22
C PRO A 200 -12.17 -5.29 -2.63
N TRP A 201 -13.09 -5.48 -3.58
CA TRP A 201 -13.44 -6.78 -4.15
C TRP A 201 -12.65 -7.13 -5.40
N LEU A 202 -11.80 -6.23 -5.90
CA LEU A 202 -11.03 -6.46 -7.11
C LEU A 202 -10.20 -7.75 -6.98
N PRO A 203 -10.42 -8.74 -7.85
CA PRO A 203 -9.82 -10.05 -7.67
C PRO A 203 -8.33 -10.03 -8.03
N VAL A 204 -7.55 -10.72 -7.20
CA VAL A 204 -6.20 -11.15 -7.50
C VAL A 204 -6.27 -12.56 -8.05
N VAL A 205 -5.51 -12.81 -9.11
CA VAL A 205 -5.35 -14.15 -9.68
C VAL A 205 -3.90 -14.58 -9.59
N ASP A 206 -3.70 -15.85 -9.26
CA ASP A 206 -2.39 -16.47 -9.29
C ASP A 206 -1.86 -16.49 -10.74
N LYS A 207 -0.64 -16.01 -10.95
CA LYS A 207 -0.06 -15.91 -12.29
C LYS A 207 0.17 -17.27 -12.95
N SER A 208 0.39 -18.32 -12.15
CA SER A 208 0.74 -19.66 -12.64
C SER A 208 -0.49 -20.49 -12.98
N SER A 209 -1.54 -20.43 -12.16
CA SER A 209 -2.78 -21.19 -12.38
C SER A 209 -3.87 -20.38 -13.08
N GLY A 210 -3.81 -19.04 -13.01
CA GLY A 210 -4.90 -18.16 -13.43
C GLY A 210 -6.12 -18.22 -12.51
N GLU A 211 -6.01 -18.91 -11.37
CA GLU A 211 -7.10 -19.08 -10.42
C GLU A 211 -7.18 -17.89 -9.45
N TYR A 212 -8.37 -17.69 -8.89
CA TYR A 212 -8.59 -16.70 -7.85
C TYR A 212 -7.70 -16.95 -6.63
N SER A 213 -6.93 -15.93 -6.21
CA SER A 213 -6.08 -16.01 -5.02
C SER A 213 -6.62 -15.19 -3.84
N GLY A 214 -7.42 -14.15 -4.09
CA GLY A 214 -8.00 -13.32 -3.05
C GLY A 214 -8.39 -11.92 -3.52
N ASN A 215 -8.77 -11.07 -2.56
CA ASN A 215 -8.95 -9.64 -2.71
C ASN A 215 -8.74 -8.96 -1.33
N ALA A 216 -9.01 -7.65 -1.22
CA ALA A 216 -8.81 -6.93 0.04
C ALA A 216 -9.77 -7.40 1.15
N VAL A 217 -11.04 -7.67 0.83
CA VAL A 217 -12.00 -8.12 1.86
C VAL A 217 -11.66 -9.52 2.39
N ASP A 218 -11.12 -10.41 1.56
CA ASP A 218 -10.61 -11.71 2.00
C ASP A 218 -9.42 -11.56 2.96
N ALA A 219 -8.50 -10.66 2.63
CA ALA A 219 -7.35 -10.36 3.48
C ALA A 219 -7.79 -9.82 4.85
N LEU A 220 -8.76 -8.90 4.88
CA LEU A 220 -9.34 -8.38 6.11
C LEU A 220 -10.07 -9.47 6.93
N ALA A 221 -10.80 -10.36 6.25
CA ALA A 221 -11.48 -11.48 6.90
C ALA A 221 -10.50 -12.43 7.59
N ARG A 222 -9.42 -12.84 6.89
CA ARG A 222 -8.36 -13.69 7.46
C ARG A 222 -7.60 -13.00 8.58
N ALA A 223 -7.38 -11.69 8.46
CA ALA A 223 -6.73 -10.89 9.50
C ALA A 223 -7.65 -10.56 10.68
N GLN A 224 -8.94 -10.94 10.62
CA GLN A 224 -9.95 -10.62 11.62
C GLN A 224 -10.04 -9.10 11.91
N ALA A 225 -9.92 -8.28 10.87
CA ALA A 225 -10.01 -6.82 10.96
C ALA A 225 -11.47 -6.34 11.08
N PHE A 226 -12.19 -6.82 12.10
CA PHE A 226 -13.65 -6.68 12.23
C PHE A 226 -14.13 -5.23 12.18
N ALA A 227 -13.41 -4.29 12.81
CA ALA A 227 -13.77 -2.88 12.78
C ALA A 227 -13.78 -2.30 11.36
N LEU A 228 -12.78 -2.66 10.53
CA LEU A 228 -12.73 -2.20 9.14
C LEU A 228 -13.76 -2.92 8.26
N LEU A 229 -14.04 -4.20 8.52
CA LEU A 229 -15.13 -4.90 7.86
C LEU A 229 -16.49 -4.25 8.17
N ASP A 230 -16.72 -3.82 9.41
CA ASP A 230 -17.92 -3.06 9.79
C ASP A 230 -18.03 -1.74 9.02
N GLU A 231 -16.93 -0.98 8.93
CA GLU A 231 -16.87 0.27 8.13
C GLU A 231 -17.25 0.00 6.66
N LEU A 232 -16.75 -1.09 6.07
CA LEU A 232 -17.04 -1.46 4.68
C LEU A 232 -18.50 -1.89 4.48
N ILE A 233 -19.06 -2.67 5.43
CA ILE A 233 -20.48 -3.07 5.41
C ILE A 233 -21.38 -1.84 5.50
N GLU A 234 -21.06 -0.90 6.40
CA GLU A 234 -21.83 0.33 6.61
C GLU A 234 -21.77 1.29 5.44
N SER A 235 -20.64 1.28 4.73
CA SER A 235 -20.42 2.07 3.51
C SER A 235 -21.03 1.42 2.26
N GLY A 236 -21.70 0.26 2.39
CA GLY A 236 -22.40 -0.40 1.28
C GLY A 236 -21.52 -1.24 0.36
N TYR A 237 -20.23 -1.44 0.66
CA TYR A 237 -19.34 -2.27 -0.17
C TYR A 237 -19.78 -3.74 -0.25
N PHE A 238 -20.62 -4.20 0.68
CA PHE A 238 -21.16 -5.55 0.73
C PHE A 238 -22.58 -5.67 0.13
N ASP A 239 -23.16 -4.60 -0.41
CA ASP A 239 -24.53 -4.66 -0.94
C ASP A 239 -24.57 -5.39 -2.31
N ASN A 240 -25.47 -6.36 -2.45
CA ASN A 240 -25.76 -7.08 -3.70
C ASN A 240 -24.54 -7.73 -4.40
N ARG A 241 -23.62 -8.33 -3.64
CA ARG A 241 -22.47 -9.05 -4.20
C ARG A 241 -22.90 -10.35 -4.87
N SER A 242 -22.11 -10.81 -5.84
CA SER A 242 -22.39 -12.06 -6.52
C SER A 242 -22.25 -13.26 -5.58
N GLN A 243 -22.90 -14.37 -5.93
CA GLN A 243 -22.80 -15.64 -5.20
C GLN A 243 -21.33 -16.06 -4.99
N LEU A 244 -20.52 -16.01 -6.06
CA LEU A 244 -19.12 -16.44 -6.03
C LEU A 244 -18.25 -15.56 -5.09
N GLU A 245 -18.45 -14.25 -5.12
CA GLU A 245 -17.72 -13.32 -4.24
C GLU A 245 -18.04 -13.56 -2.77
N LEU A 246 -19.32 -13.78 -2.46
CA LEU A 246 -19.76 -14.08 -1.10
C LEU A 246 -19.21 -15.41 -0.62
N GLU A 247 -19.18 -16.44 -1.47
CA GLU A 247 -18.57 -17.74 -1.15
C GLU A 247 -17.08 -17.61 -0.79
N HIS A 248 -16.30 -16.84 -1.57
CA HIS A 248 -14.89 -16.60 -1.27
C HIS A 248 -14.70 -15.84 0.05
N PHE A 249 -15.46 -14.76 0.26
CA PHE A 249 -15.37 -13.96 1.49
C PHE A 249 -15.76 -14.78 2.73
N LEU A 250 -16.89 -15.49 2.69
CA LEU A 250 -17.36 -16.31 3.80
C LEU A 250 -16.42 -17.49 4.07
N THR A 251 -15.80 -18.05 3.03
CA THR A 251 -14.72 -19.03 3.15
C THR A 251 -13.49 -18.45 3.85
N ALA A 252 -13.07 -17.24 3.51
CA ALA A 252 -11.95 -16.56 4.15
C ALA A 252 -12.25 -16.24 5.62
N LEU A 253 -13.46 -15.75 5.91
CA LEU A 253 -13.94 -15.43 7.26
C LEU A 253 -14.07 -16.69 8.14
N GLY A 254 -14.57 -17.78 7.56
CA GLY A 254 -14.75 -19.09 8.20
C GLY A 254 -13.45 -19.91 8.35
N GLY A 255 -12.29 -19.37 7.97
CA GLY A 255 -11.00 -20.04 8.14
C GLY A 255 -10.58 -20.28 9.60
N TYR A 256 -11.21 -19.57 10.55
CA TYR A 256 -11.03 -19.78 11.98
C TYR A 256 -11.92 -20.91 12.51
N ALA A 257 -11.32 -21.86 13.23
CA ALA A 257 -12.07 -22.92 13.90
C ALA A 257 -12.88 -22.33 15.07
N GLN A 258 -14.21 -22.33 14.93
CA GLN A 258 -15.13 -21.76 15.92
C GLN A 258 -15.02 -22.48 17.28
N ARG A 259 -14.82 -21.71 18.37
CA ARG A 259 -14.59 -22.20 19.74
C ARG A 259 -15.39 -21.44 20.81
N ARG A 260 -16.40 -20.66 20.39
CA ARG A 260 -17.27 -19.84 21.27
C ARG A 260 -16.55 -18.71 22.03
N ASP A 261 -15.35 -18.36 21.59
CA ASP A 261 -14.60 -17.20 22.07
C ASP A 261 -15.09 -15.89 21.40
N ASP A 262 -14.46 -14.78 21.76
CA ASP A 262 -14.77 -13.46 21.19
C ASP A 262 -14.61 -13.43 19.67
N ALA A 263 -13.53 -14.03 19.14
CA ALA A 263 -13.31 -14.12 17.70
C ALA A 263 -14.43 -14.88 16.99
N SER A 264 -14.89 -15.99 17.57
CA SER A 264 -16.01 -16.78 17.03
C SER A 264 -17.30 -15.97 17.00
N ARG A 265 -17.57 -15.20 18.06
CA ARG A 265 -18.74 -14.32 18.13
C ARG A 265 -18.69 -13.22 17.08
N GLU A 266 -17.53 -12.59 16.89
CA GLU A 266 -17.34 -11.53 15.90
C GLU A 266 -17.41 -12.05 14.46
N ILE A 267 -16.83 -13.21 14.17
CA ILE A 267 -16.97 -13.88 12.87
C ILE A 267 -18.44 -14.16 12.56
N LYS A 268 -19.17 -14.76 13.51
CA LYS A 268 -20.61 -14.98 13.36
C LYS A 268 -21.34 -13.66 13.10
N ARG A 269 -21.05 -12.61 13.87
CA ARG A 269 -21.66 -11.29 13.74
C ARG A 269 -21.44 -10.70 12.34
N ILE A 270 -20.19 -10.67 11.85
CA ILE A 270 -19.85 -10.16 10.52
C ILE A 270 -20.56 -10.96 9.43
N ALA A 271 -20.53 -12.30 9.51
CA ALA A 271 -21.21 -13.15 8.52
C ALA A 271 -22.71 -12.85 8.45
N MET A 272 -23.38 -12.68 9.60
CA MET A 272 -24.80 -12.33 9.64
C MET A 272 -25.07 -10.96 9.01
N ARG A 273 -24.25 -9.95 9.29
CA ARG A 273 -24.40 -8.60 8.68
C ARG A 273 -24.26 -8.67 7.17
N VAL A 274 -23.24 -9.38 6.66
CA VAL A 274 -23.00 -9.55 5.22
C VAL A 274 -24.15 -10.31 4.55
N LEU A 275 -24.60 -11.43 5.13
CA LEU A 275 -25.71 -12.20 4.58
C LEU A 275 -27.03 -11.44 4.63
N LYS A 276 -27.24 -10.56 5.63
CA LYS A 276 -28.41 -9.67 5.67
C LYS A 276 -28.47 -8.73 4.46
N ARG A 277 -27.32 -8.24 3.98
CA ARG A 277 -27.20 -7.42 2.77
C ARG A 277 -27.32 -8.24 1.47
N ASN A 278 -27.23 -9.57 1.55
CA ASN A 278 -27.20 -10.49 0.42
C ASN A 278 -28.17 -11.66 0.62
N PRO A 279 -29.49 -11.41 0.71
CA PRO A 279 -30.50 -12.43 1.01
C PRO A 279 -30.65 -13.47 -0.11
N HIS A 280 -30.06 -13.22 -1.29
CA HIS A 280 -30.00 -14.14 -2.43
C HIS A 280 -28.90 -15.19 -2.31
N TYR A 281 -28.01 -15.09 -1.31
CA TYR A 281 -26.97 -16.08 -1.09
C TYR A 281 -27.56 -17.47 -0.83
N ILE A 282 -27.09 -18.47 -1.57
CA ILE A 282 -27.48 -19.86 -1.41
C ILE A 282 -26.22 -20.66 -1.08
N GLU A 283 -26.24 -21.52 -0.06
CA GLU A 283 -25.11 -22.42 0.17
C GLU A 283 -25.03 -23.46 -0.95
N THR A 284 -23.96 -23.42 -1.76
CA THR A 284 -23.79 -24.30 -2.93
C THR A 284 -22.83 -25.46 -2.69
N ALA A 285 -22.02 -25.42 -1.62
CA ALA A 285 -20.95 -26.37 -1.42
C ALA A 285 -21.46 -27.74 -0.93
N THR A 286 -21.20 -28.77 -1.73
CA THR A 286 -21.39 -30.19 -1.35
C THR A 286 -20.21 -30.77 -0.56
N HIS A 287 -19.05 -30.08 -0.52
CA HIS A 287 -17.80 -30.63 0.05
C HIS A 287 -17.01 -29.67 0.96
N ASP A 288 -17.24 -28.35 0.93
CA ASP A 288 -16.54 -27.38 1.79
C ASP A 288 -17.54 -26.47 2.51
N VAL A 289 -18.12 -27.00 3.60
CA VAL A 289 -19.20 -26.37 4.39
C VAL A 289 -18.73 -25.19 5.25
N ARG A 290 -17.86 -24.31 4.74
CA ARG A 290 -17.21 -23.25 5.53
C ARG A 290 -18.16 -22.18 6.02
N THR A 291 -19.16 -21.80 5.23
CA THR A 291 -20.17 -20.84 5.68
C THR A 291 -21.04 -21.43 6.80
N PRO A 292 -21.61 -22.64 6.67
CA PRO A 292 -22.21 -23.37 7.80
C PRO A 292 -21.29 -23.50 9.02
N ARG A 293 -19.96 -23.58 8.78
CA ARG A 293 -18.99 -23.68 9.87
C ARG A 293 -18.90 -22.47 10.77
N ILE A 294 -19.25 -21.30 10.27
CA ILE A 294 -19.29 -20.06 11.07
C ILE A 294 -20.37 -20.13 12.15
N PHE A 295 -21.48 -20.84 11.91
CA PHE A 295 -22.67 -20.79 12.76
C PHE A 295 -22.76 -21.89 13.81
N LYS A 296 -21.73 -22.75 13.91
CA LYS A 296 -21.72 -23.88 14.84
C LYS A 296 -20.30 -24.13 15.39
N ASP A 297 -20.23 -24.80 16.52
CA ASP A 297 -18.97 -25.20 17.16
C ASP A 297 -18.46 -26.52 16.55
N HIS A 298 -17.54 -26.40 15.59
CA HIS A 298 -16.99 -27.55 14.86
C HIS A 298 -15.88 -28.28 15.59
N TRP A 299 -15.41 -27.73 16.72
CA TRP A 299 -14.44 -28.43 17.55
C TRP A 299 -15.07 -29.64 18.23
N SER A 300 -16.36 -29.53 18.59
CA SER A 300 -17.09 -30.56 19.32
C SER A 300 -18.09 -31.35 18.47
N ASP A 301 -18.45 -30.85 17.27
CA ASP A 301 -19.42 -31.47 16.38
C ASP A 301 -19.06 -31.19 14.90
N PRO A 302 -18.61 -32.20 14.14
CA PRO A 302 -18.08 -32.01 12.79
C PRO A 302 -19.15 -31.77 11.70
N GLU A 303 -20.43 -31.99 12.02
CA GLU A 303 -21.53 -31.81 11.06
C GLU A 303 -21.74 -30.32 10.75
N PRO A 304 -21.99 -29.92 9.49
CA PRO A 304 -22.26 -28.52 9.11
C PRO A 304 -23.36 -27.90 9.97
N GLY A 305 -23.19 -26.60 10.29
CA GLY A 305 -24.26 -25.82 10.91
C GLY A 305 -25.40 -25.50 9.95
N GLU A 306 -26.44 -24.86 10.45
CA GLU A 306 -27.47 -24.24 9.61
C GLU A 306 -27.27 -22.72 9.62
N ILE A 307 -27.43 -22.08 8.46
CA ILE A 307 -27.42 -20.61 8.38
C ILE A 307 -28.72 -20.11 9.04
N PRO A 308 -28.66 -19.29 10.10
CA PRO A 308 -29.84 -18.88 10.88
C PRO A 308 -30.60 -17.75 10.16
N TRP A 309 -31.22 -18.05 9.02
CA TRP A 309 -31.88 -17.05 8.16
C TRP A 309 -32.96 -16.24 8.87
N ASP A 310 -33.71 -16.85 9.79
CA ASP A 310 -34.72 -16.15 10.59
C ASP A 310 -34.09 -15.07 11.49
N GLU A 311 -32.92 -15.37 12.07
CA GLU A 311 -32.17 -14.41 12.89
C GLU A 311 -31.57 -13.31 12.00
N ILE A 312 -30.96 -13.69 10.87
CA ILE A 312 -30.33 -12.78 9.91
C ILE A 312 -31.35 -11.77 9.34
N ARG A 313 -32.56 -12.23 9.03
CA ARG A 313 -33.64 -11.38 8.48
C ARG A 313 -34.33 -10.52 9.54
N SER A 314 -34.12 -10.79 10.82
CA SER A 314 -34.70 -10.00 11.91
C SER A 314 -34.04 -8.64 12.08
N ASP A 315 -34.68 -7.74 12.82
CA ASP A 315 -34.14 -6.42 13.18
C ASP A 315 -32.97 -6.48 14.17
N ARG A 316 -32.65 -7.66 14.71
CA ARG A 316 -31.55 -7.84 15.67
C ARG A 316 -30.17 -7.71 15.02
N VAL A 317 -30.07 -8.06 13.74
CA VAL A 317 -28.85 -7.88 12.94
C VAL A 317 -28.93 -6.51 12.26
N LYS A 318 -27.90 -5.67 12.43
CA LYS A 318 -27.85 -4.32 11.85
C LYS A 318 -26.90 -4.24 10.67
#